data_AF-A0A430RJ52-F1
#
_entry.id   AF-A0A430RJ52-F1
#
_cell.length_a   1.000
_cell.length_b   1.000
_cell.length_c   1.000
_cell.angle_alpha   90.00
_cell.angle_beta   90.00
_cell.angle_gamma   90.00
#
_symmetry.space_group_name_H-M   'P 1'
#
loop_
_entity.id
_entity.type
_entity.pdbx_description
1 polymer ?
#
loop_
_entity_poly.entity_id
_entity_poly.type
_entity_poly.pdbx_seq_one_letter_code
_entity_poly.pdbx_strand_id
1 'polypeptide(L)'
;MSAKKLLLLFLVAAFLIALAMVGVAHYFLRPLKAEAVAQEALKQAGLEVREASYGLELIPKAPKALLAFYPGARVEPLAYAPVLAPVAEAGYLVVLLKVPSGIALLGKERALEAHRAHSGLPWVGGGHSLG
;
A
#
# COMPACT_ATOMS: atom_id res chain seq x y z
N MET A 1 6.32 51.34 6.31
CA MET A 1 6.75 50.26 5.39
C MET A 1 5.92 50.34 4.11
N SER A 2 6.49 50.21 2.92
CA SER A 2 5.70 50.34 1.68
C SER A 2 4.78 49.14 1.47
N ALA A 3 3.64 49.34 0.80
CA ALA A 3 2.68 48.27 0.48
C ALA A 3 3.34 47.08 -0.22
N LYS A 4 4.33 47.33 -1.09
CA LYS A 4 5.12 46.29 -1.77
C LYS A 4 5.93 45.42 -0.81
N LYS A 5 6.56 46.02 0.22
CA LYS A 5 7.30 45.29 1.25
C LYS A 5 6.37 44.45 2.13
N LEU A 6 5.20 44.98 2.48
CA LEU A 6 4.19 44.25 3.25
C LEU A 6 3.65 43.03 2.46
N LEU A 7 3.35 43.23 1.17
CA LEU A 7 2.92 42.15 0.27
C LEU A 7 3.98 41.05 0.13
N LEU A 8 5.26 41.42 -0.05
CA LEU A 8 6.35 40.46 -0.14
C LEU A 8 6.48 39.62 1.14
N LEU A 9 6.43 40.26 2.31
CA LEU A 9 6.48 39.56 3.60
C LEU A 9 5.31 38.59 3.76
N PHE A 10 4.10 38.99 3.35
CA PHE A 10 2.93 38.12 3.36
C PHE A 10 3.11 36.90 2.45
N LEU A 11 3.57 37.09 1.22
CA LEU A 11 3.81 35.98 0.28
C LEU A 11 4.88 35.02 0.79
N VAL A 12 5.96 35.54 1.36
CA VAL A 12 7.01 34.70 1.98
C VAL A 12 6.45 33.91 3.15
N ALA A 13 5.68 34.56 4.05
CA ALA A 13 5.04 33.87 5.16
C ALA A 13 4.07 32.78 4.70
N ALA A 14 3.23 33.07 3.71
CA ALA A 14 2.28 32.10 3.15
C ALA A 14 3.02 30.91 2.51
N PHE A 15 4.11 31.16 1.79
CA PHE A 15 4.95 30.11 1.20
C PHE A 15 5.59 29.22 2.27
N LEU A 16 6.13 29.82 3.34
CA LEU A 16 6.71 29.07 4.46
C LEU A 16 5.66 28.20 5.17
N ILE A 17 4.45 28.71 5.37
CA ILE A 17 3.33 27.94 5.94
C ILE A 17 2.97 26.77 5.02
N ALA A 18 2.83 27.00 3.71
CA ALA A 18 2.52 25.94 2.75
C ALA A 18 3.60 24.85 2.75
N LEU A 19 4.89 25.22 2.79
CA LEU A 19 6.00 24.28 2.87
C LEU A 19 5.96 23.46 4.16
N ALA A 20 5.67 24.10 5.30
CA ALA A 20 5.50 23.42 6.58
C ALA A 20 4.33 22.42 6.54
N MET A 21 3.19 22.81 5.95
CA MET A 21 2.04 21.92 5.78
C MET A 21 2.36 20.69 4.93
N VAL A 22 3.09 20.86 3.82
CA VAL A 22 3.54 19.74 2.98
C VAL A 22 4.47 18.81 3.75
N GLY A 23 5.42 19.37 4.53
CA GLY A 23 6.32 18.59 5.37
C GLY A 23 5.59 17.76 6.43
N VAL A 24 4.61 18.37 7.10
CA VAL A 24 3.75 17.70 8.07
C VAL A 24 2.93 16.61 7.38
N ALA A 25 2.24 16.91 6.29
CA ALA A 25 1.46 15.92 5.55
C ALA A 25 2.32 14.74 5.11
N HIS A 26 3.51 14.99 4.56
CA HIS A 26 4.43 13.93 4.15
C HIS A 26 4.88 13.07 5.34
N TYR A 27 5.16 13.66 6.50
CA TYR A 27 5.52 12.90 7.70
C TYR A 27 4.35 12.03 8.18
N PHE A 28 3.16 12.60 8.29
CA PHE A 28 1.97 11.88 8.76
C PHE A 28 1.45 10.84 7.75
N LEU A 29 1.67 11.01 6.46
CA LEU A 29 1.20 10.06 5.43
C LEU A 29 2.20 8.95 5.10
N ARG A 30 3.35 8.88 5.80
CA ARG A 30 4.25 7.73 5.70
C ARG A 30 3.57 6.48 6.28
N PRO A 31 3.57 5.35 5.54
CA PRO A 31 3.10 4.08 6.08
C PRO A 31 3.95 3.61 7.27
N LEU A 32 3.28 2.94 8.21
CA LEU A 32 3.85 2.13 9.28
C LEU A 32 4.56 0.94 8.64
N LYS A 33 5.79 0.71 9.08
CA LYS A 33 6.63 -0.34 8.52
C LYS A 33 6.16 -1.73 8.93
N ALA A 34 6.33 -2.69 8.04
CA ALA A 34 6.19 -4.08 8.39
C ALA A 34 7.28 -4.47 9.41
N GLU A 35 6.89 -5.19 10.45
CA GLU A 35 7.81 -5.71 11.45
C GLU A 35 8.55 -6.96 10.94
N ALA A 36 9.61 -7.37 11.65
CA ALA A 36 10.43 -8.53 11.27
C ALA A 36 9.62 -9.82 11.11
N VAL A 37 8.56 -9.99 11.90
CA VAL A 37 7.63 -11.12 11.83
C VAL A 37 7.02 -11.33 10.44
N ALA A 38 6.86 -10.25 9.67
CA ALA A 38 6.37 -10.36 8.29
C ALA A 38 7.34 -11.11 7.38
N GLN A 39 8.64 -10.84 7.51
CA GLN A 39 9.67 -11.54 6.73
C GLN A 39 9.85 -12.97 7.22
N GLU A 40 9.73 -13.20 8.52
CA GLU A 40 9.79 -14.54 9.12
C GLU A 40 8.66 -15.43 8.62
N ALA A 41 7.43 -14.92 8.59
CA ALA A 41 6.27 -15.63 8.06
C ALA A 41 6.47 -16.07 6.61
N LEU A 42 7.03 -15.20 5.76
CA LEU A 42 7.32 -15.53 4.36
C LEU A 42 8.39 -16.61 4.22
N LYS A 43 9.46 -16.52 5.01
CA LYS A 43 10.53 -17.52 5.02
C LYS A 43 10.02 -18.88 5.47
N GLN A 44 9.19 -18.91 6.51
CA GLN A 44 8.58 -20.14 7.03
C GLN A 44 7.64 -20.79 6.01
N ALA A 45 6.83 -19.98 5.32
CA ALA A 45 5.92 -20.47 4.31
C ALA A 45 6.61 -20.92 3.00
N GLY A 46 7.90 -20.58 2.83
CA GLY A 46 8.65 -20.88 1.60
C GLY A 46 8.02 -20.25 0.35
N LEU A 47 7.28 -19.14 0.52
CA LEU A 47 6.55 -18.48 -0.55
C LEU A 47 7.48 -17.56 -1.34
N GLU A 48 7.30 -17.55 -2.66
CA GLU A 48 7.90 -16.54 -3.51
C GLU A 48 7.12 -15.23 -3.39
N VAL A 49 7.85 -14.12 -3.18
CA VAL A 49 7.29 -12.78 -3.19
C VAL A 49 7.72 -12.06 -4.46
N ARG A 50 6.75 -11.69 -5.30
CA ARG A 50 7.01 -10.91 -6.52
C ARG A 50 6.48 -9.49 -6.35
N GLU A 51 7.30 -8.51 -6.71
CA GLU A 51 6.86 -7.11 -6.75
C GLU A 51 6.26 -6.79 -8.12
N ALA A 52 5.05 -6.23 -8.11
CA ALA A 52 4.32 -5.78 -9.29
C ALA A 52 3.93 -4.31 -9.14
N SER A 53 3.52 -3.67 -10.25
CA SER A 53 3.13 -2.25 -10.27
C SER A 53 1.94 -1.92 -9.35
N TYR A 54 1.12 -2.92 -9.01
CA TYR A 54 -0.07 -2.80 -8.18
C TYR A 54 0.12 -3.32 -6.74
N GLY A 55 1.21 -4.02 -6.43
CA GLY A 55 1.36 -4.67 -5.12
C GLY A 55 2.48 -5.68 -5.00
N LEU A 56 2.48 -6.41 -3.88
CA LEU A 56 3.34 -7.56 -3.65
C LEU A 56 2.50 -8.84 -3.77
N GLU A 57 3.00 -9.80 -4.52
CA GLU A 57 2.31 -11.06 -4.75
C GLU A 57 2.96 -12.16 -3.95
N LEU A 58 2.15 -12.90 -3.20
CA LEU A 58 2.54 -14.15 -2.56
C LEU A 58 2.04 -15.29 -3.45
N ILE A 59 2.98 -15.93 -4.16
CA ILE A 59 2.64 -16.83 -5.27
C ILE A 59 2.69 -18.29 -4.80
N PRO A 60 1.56 -19.03 -4.84
CA PRO A 60 1.59 -20.47 -4.66
C PRO A 60 2.04 -21.21 -5.92
N LYS A 61 2.46 -22.47 -5.78
CA LYS A 61 2.87 -23.33 -6.91
C LYS A 61 1.80 -23.49 -7.99
N ALA A 62 0.53 -23.59 -7.59
CA ALA A 62 -0.61 -23.75 -8.48
C ALA A 62 -1.78 -22.86 -8.00
N PRO A 63 -1.85 -21.59 -8.46
CA PRO A 63 -2.92 -20.68 -8.07
C PRO A 63 -4.28 -21.15 -8.57
N LYS A 64 -5.26 -21.26 -7.67
CA LYS A 64 -6.66 -21.61 -8.02
C LYS A 64 -7.61 -20.43 -8.05
N ALA A 65 -7.29 -19.35 -7.34
CA ALA A 65 -8.00 -18.08 -7.35
C ALA A 65 -7.10 -16.97 -6.79
N LEU A 66 -7.46 -15.71 -7.03
CA LEU A 66 -6.74 -14.52 -6.59
C LEU A 66 -7.50 -13.81 -5.45
N LEU A 67 -6.77 -13.44 -4.40
CA LEU A 67 -7.20 -12.50 -3.36
C LEU A 67 -6.46 -11.17 -3.56
N ALA A 68 -7.17 -10.13 -3.98
CA ALA A 68 -6.65 -8.78 -4.04
C ALA A 68 -6.93 -8.09 -2.71
N PHE A 69 -5.90 -7.87 -1.89
CA PHE A 69 -6.05 -7.42 -0.52
C PHE A 69 -5.51 -6.00 -0.33
N TYR A 70 -6.38 -5.08 0.09
CA TYR A 70 -5.98 -3.74 0.50
C TYR A 70 -5.56 -3.71 1.98
N PRO A 71 -4.31 -3.34 2.27
CA PRO A 71 -3.87 -3.07 3.64
C PRO A 71 -4.66 -1.91 4.26
N GLY A 72 -4.80 -1.93 5.58
CA GLY A 72 -5.34 -0.78 6.32
C GLY A 72 -4.54 0.51 6.10
N ALA A 73 -5.19 1.64 6.40
CA ALA A 73 -4.63 2.97 6.18
C ALA A 73 -3.21 3.10 6.73
N ARG A 74 -2.28 3.50 5.87
CA ARG A 74 -0.88 3.74 6.21
C ARG A 74 -0.19 2.50 6.78
N VAL A 75 -0.53 1.30 6.33
CA VAL A 75 0.20 0.08 6.72
C VAL A 75 0.98 -0.44 5.51
N GLU A 76 2.27 -0.73 5.68
CA GLU A 76 3.04 -1.38 4.63
C GLU A 76 2.42 -2.75 4.27
N PRO A 77 2.27 -3.09 2.98
CA PRO A 77 1.51 -4.27 2.58
C PRO A 77 2.07 -5.58 3.18
N LEU A 78 3.39 -5.68 3.30
CA LEU A 78 4.06 -6.88 3.83
C LEU A 78 3.66 -7.18 5.29
N ALA A 79 3.17 -6.20 6.06
CA ALA A 79 2.74 -6.41 7.43
C ALA A 79 1.60 -7.44 7.56
N TYR A 80 0.86 -7.71 6.48
CA TYR A 80 -0.18 -8.73 6.43
C TYR A 80 0.34 -10.13 6.08
N ALA A 81 1.64 -10.29 5.79
CA ALA A 81 2.22 -11.59 5.49
C ALA A 81 1.96 -12.65 6.57
N PRO A 82 2.06 -12.36 7.90
CA PRO A 82 1.80 -13.38 8.92
C PRO A 82 0.38 -13.95 8.90
N VAL A 83 -0.60 -13.15 8.47
CA VAL A 83 -2.02 -13.57 8.43
C VAL A 83 -2.45 -14.07 7.06
N LEU A 84 -1.78 -13.66 5.97
CA LEU A 84 -2.15 -14.05 4.61
C LEU A 84 -1.21 -15.08 3.97
N ALA A 85 -0.03 -15.36 4.53
CA ALA A 85 0.81 -16.46 4.07
C ALA A 85 0.07 -17.82 4.10
N PRO A 86 -0.70 -18.16 5.15
CA PRO A 86 -1.50 -19.40 5.15
C PRO A 86 -2.54 -19.47 4.02
N VAL A 87 -3.05 -18.32 3.59
CA VAL A 87 -3.98 -18.23 2.44
C VAL A 87 -3.23 -18.55 1.15
N ALA A 88 -2.02 -18.01 1.00
CA ALA A 88 -1.16 -18.35 -0.13
C ALA A 88 -0.76 -19.83 -0.14
N GLU A 89 -0.35 -20.40 1.00
CA GLU A 89 -0.04 -21.83 1.14
C GLU A 89 -1.24 -22.73 0.78
N ALA A 90 -2.47 -22.27 1.05
CA ALA A 90 -3.70 -22.97 0.66
C ALA A 90 -4.01 -22.92 -0.86
N GLY A 91 -3.13 -22.34 -1.68
CA GLY A 91 -3.20 -22.34 -3.14
C GLY A 91 -3.87 -21.10 -3.74
N TYR A 92 -4.02 -20.02 -2.98
CA TYR A 92 -4.55 -18.76 -3.48
C TYR A 92 -3.43 -17.77 -3.80
N LEU A 93 -3.48 -17.12 -4.96
CA LEU A 93 -2.58 -16.00 -5.22
C LEU A 93 -3.02 -14.82 -4.36
N VAL A 94 -2.19 -14.40 -3.42
CA VAL A 94 -2.48 -13.23 -2.58
C VAL A 94 -1.72 -12.03 -3.11
N VAL A 95 -2.45 -10.97 -3.44
CA VAL A 95 -1.87 -9.70 -3.86
C VAL A 95 -2.08 -8.67 -2.76
N LEU A 96 -1.02 -8.33 -2.05
CA LEU A 96 -0.94 -7.26 -1.07
C LEU A 96 -0.80 -5.93 -1.80
N LEU A 97 -1.92 -5.21 -1.97
CA LEU A 97 -1.98 -4.04 -2.85
C LEU A 97 -1.16 -2.86 -2.31
N LYS A 98 -0.39 -2.24 -3.21
CA LYS A 98 0.37 -1.01 -2.95
C LYS A 98 -0.40 0.18 -3.49
N VAL A 99 -0.78 1.08 -2.58
CA VAL A 99 -1.53 2.31 -2.89
C VAL A 99 -0.78 3.54 -2.37
N PRO A 100 -0.99 4.73 -2.96
CA PRO A 100 -0.35 5.96 -2.50
C PRO A 100 -0.57 6.19 -1.01
N SER A 101 0.50 6.42 -0.26
CA SER A 101 0.48 6.63 1.20
C SER A 101 -0.18 5.51 2.02
N GLY A 102 -0.38 4.32 1.44
CA GLY A 102 -1.11 3.23 2.08
C GLY A 102 -2.60 3.53 2.28
N ILE A 103 -3.21 4.42 1.48
CA ILE A 103 -4.65 4.75 1.56
C ILE A 103 -5.38 4.20 0.34
N ALA A 104 -6.27 3.22 0.53
CA ALA A 104 -6.93 2.52 -0.57
C ALA A 104 -7.77 3.44 -1.47
N LEU A 105 -8.39 4.49 -0.90
CA LEU A 105 -9.15 5.49 -1.65
C LEU A 105 -8.32 6.21 -2.74
N LEU A 106 -7.00 6.31 -2.55
CA LEU A 106 -6.08 6.92 -3.53
C LEU A 106 -5.64 5.93 -4.64
N GLY A 107 -6.06 4.66 -4.54
CA GLY A 107 -5.67 3.59 -5.46
C GLY A 107 -6.78 2.55 -5.64
N LYS A 108 -8.04 2.98 -5.71
CA LYS A 108 -9.22 2.11 -5.79
C LYS A 108 -9.19 1.07 -6.92
N GLU A 109 -8.46 1.36 -8.00
CA GLU A 109 -8.36 0.51 -9.18
C GLU A 109 -7.27 -0.57 -9.07
N ARG A 110 -6.43 -0.58 -8.02
CA ARG A 110 -5.30 -1.52 -7.91
C ARG A 110 -5.72 -2.98 -7.88
N ALA A 111 -6.84 -3.30 -7.24
CA ALA A 111 -7.40 -4.64 -7.28
C ALA A 111 -7.77 -5.07 -8.72
N LEU A 112 -8.30 -4.15 -9.52
CA LEU A 112 -8.64 -4.42 -10.92
C LEU A 112 -7.38 -4.54 -11.80
N GLU A 113 -6.32 -3.79 -11.49
CA GLU A 113 -5.01 -3.98 -12.13
C GLU A 113 -4.44 -5.38 -11.86
N ALA A 114 -4.49 -5.84 -10.60
CA ALA A 114 -4.08 -7.17 -10.23
C ALA A 114 -4.91 -8.26 -10.94
N HIS A 115 -6.23 -8.09 -10.98
CA HIS A 115 -7.11 -9.01 -11.70
C HIS A 115 -6.79 -9.04 -13.21
N ARG A 116 -6.56 -7.89 -13.85
CA ARG A 116 -6.18 -7.84 -15.28
C ARG A 116 -4.87 -8.57 -15.56
N ALA A 117 -3.90 -8.52 -14.65
CA ALA A 117 -2.65 -9.25 -14.78
C ALA A 117 -2.81 -10.78 -14.62
N HIS A 118 -3.90 -11.24 -14.00
CA HIS A 118 -4.23 -12.64 -13.76
C HIS A 118 -5.66 -12.98 -14.21
N SER A 119 -6.03 -12.54 -15.41
CA SER A 119 -7.42 -12.60 -15.90
C SER A 119 -7.99 -14.02 -16.02
N GLY A 120 -7.15 -15.05 -15.98
CA GLY A 120 -7.54 -16.47 -15.98
C GLY A 120 -7.95 -17.02 -14.63
N LEU A 121 -7.81 -16.26 -13.53
CA LEU A 121 -8.16 -16.70 -12.18
C LEU A 121 -9.50 -16.07 -11.74
N PRO A 122 -10.41 -16.86 -11.12
CA PRO A 122 -11.46 -16.30 -10.28
C PRO A 122 -10.82 -15.41 -9.21
N TRP A 123 -11.48 -14.29 -8.87
CA TRP A 123 -10.89 -13.35 -7.93
C TRP A 123 -11.90 -12.79 -6.95
N VAL A 124 -11.38 -12.36 -5.81
CA VAL A 124 -12.12 -11.62 -4.79
C VAL A 124 -11.28 -10.44 -4.31
N GLY A 125 -11.95 -9.30 -4.10
CA GLY A 125 -11.36 -8.15 -3.42
C GLY A 125 -11.65 -8.21 -1.93
N GLY A 126 -10.68 -7.86 -1.10
CA GLY A 126 -10.83 -7.75 0.33
C GLY A 126 -9.91 -6.69 0.91
N GLY A 127 -10.07 -6.39 2.19
CA GLY A 127 -9.25 -5.41 2.88
C GLY A 127 -9.49 -5.41 4.38
N HIS A 128 -8.68 -4.64 5.09
CA HIS A 128 -8.82 -4.43 6.53
C HIS A 128 -8.93 -2.94 6.83
N SER A 129 -9.90 -2.56 7.66
CA SER A 129 -10.13 -1.17 8.07
C SER A 129 -10.44 -0.24 6.88
N LEU A 130 -9.56 0.70 6.54
CA LEU A 130 -9.70 1.60 5.39
C LEU A 130 -9.13 1.00 4.08
N GLY A 131 -8.82 -0.30 4.10
CA GLY A 131 -8.49 -1.10 2.93
C GLY A 131 -9.75 -1.67 2.29
#